data_AF-A0A1A8G2T7-F1
#
_entry.id   AF-A0A1A8G2T7-F1
#
_cell.length_a   1.000
_cell.length_b   1.000
_cell.length_c   1.000
_cell.angle_alpha   90.00
_cell.angle_beta   90.00
_cell.angle_gamma   90.00
#
_symmetry.space_group_name_H-M   'P 1'
#
loop_
_entity.id
_entity.type
_entity.pdbx_description
1 polymer ?
#
loop_
_entity_poly.entity_id
_entity_poly.type
_entity_poly.pdbx_seq_one_letter_code
_entity_poly.pdbx_strand_id
1 'polypeptide(L)'
;MSCNEPVSKGFTDLSLNDVPLTGVAKKMASLWQSVLSAHQRIVDNGDKRTDPWLLVYSPVSVSLIFLLYLFVTWAGPRLMKHRQPLDLKGVLIFYNFTMVLLSAYMFYEFLVTSWLSNYSLLCQPVDYSTSPLAMRMARVCWWFFFSKVIELSD
;
A
#
# COMPACT_ATOMS: atom_id res chain seq x y z
N MET A 1 22.45 1.09 -9.80
CA MET A 1 23.43 0.22 -9.13
C MET A 1 22.73 -0.30 -7.88
N SER A 2 22.05 -1.45 -8.01
CA SER A 2 21.22 -2.04 -6.95
C SER A 2 22.09 -2.62 -5.86
N CYS A 3 21.79 -2.33 -4.60
CA CYS A 3 22.22 -3.18 -3.50
C CYS A 3 21.44 -4.50 -3.60
N ASN A 4 22.15 -5.59 -3.84
CA ASN A 4 21.63 -6.95 -3.99
C ASN A 4 20.89 -7.43 -2.73
N GLU A 5 19.72 -8.03 -2.92
CA GLU A 5 19.17 -9.04 -2.00
C GLU A 5 19.19 -10.42 -2.68
N PRO A 6 19.59 -11.49 -1.97
CA PRO A 6 19.52 -12.85 -2.47
C PRO A 6 18.10 -13.44 -2.27
N VAL A 7 17.45 -13.80 -3.38
CA VAL A 7 16.19 -14.57 -3.37
C VAL A 7 16.49 -16.03 -3.00
N SER A 8 16.13 -16.43 -1.78
CA SER A 8 16.18 -17.83 -1.35
C SER A 8 15.00 -18.61 -1.95
N LYS A 9 15.31 -19.70 -2.65
CA LYS A 9 14.35 -20.66 -3.19
C LYS A 9 13.85 -21.58 -2.07
N GLY A 10 12.56 -21.89 -2.09
CA GLY A 10 12.07 -23.17 -1.60
C GLY A 10 10.68 -23.10 -0.99
N PHE A 11 9.67 -23.54 -1.75
CA PHE A 11 8.61 -24.40 -1.21
C PHE A 11 7.86 -25.07 -2.37
N THR A 12 8.32 -26.29 -2.70
CA THR A 12 7.57 -27.24 -3.52
C THR A 12 6.59 -28.01 -2.63
N ASP A 13 5.50 -28.42 -3.28
CA ASP A 13 4.56 -29.47 -2.92
C ASP A 13 3.44 -29.14 -1.93
N LEU A 14 2.25 -28.93 -2.50
CA LEU A 14 0.99 -29.57 -2.08
C LEU A 14 -0.05 -29.37 -3.20
N SER A 15 0.08 -30.13 -4.30
CA SER A 15 -0.92 -30.15 -5.38
C SER A 15 -2.03 -31.15 -5.06
N LEU A 16 -3.14 -30.59 -4.57
CA LEU A 16 -4.52 -31.10 -4.59
C LEU A 16 -4.88 -31.62 -6.01
N ASN A 17 -4.77 -32.93 -6.25
CA ASN A 17 -5.05 -33.54 -7.56
C ASN A 17 -6.32 -34.40 -7.63
N ASP A 18 -7.28 -34.25 -6.71
CA ASP A 18 -8.47 -35.13 -6.68
C ASP A 18 -9.82 -34.39 -6.66
N VAL A 19 -10.06 -33.41 -7.54
CA VAL A 19 -11.41 -32.84 -7.74
C VAL A 19 -11.79 -32.78 -9.23
N PRO A 20 -12.87 -33.46 -9.67
CA PRO A 20 -13.32 -33.45 -11.06
C PRO A 20 -14.10 -32.16 -11.35
N LEU A 21 -13.36 -31.09 -11.69
CA LEU A 21 -13.93 -29.79 -12.07
C LEU A 21 -14.04 -29.67 -13.59
N THR A 22 -15.18 -29.15 -14.08
CA THR A 22 -15.40 -28.82 -15.51
C THR A 22 -14.27 -27.93 -16.06
N GLY A 23 -14.01 -27.95 -17.37
CA GLY A 23 -12.86 -27.23 -17.96
C GLY A 23 -12.76 -25.74 -17.60
N VAL A 24 -13.91 -25.07 -17.40
CA VAL A 24 -13.98 -23.68 -16.89
C VAL A 24 -13.51 -23.59 -15.45
N ALA A 25 -13.97 -24.50 -14.58
CA ALA A 25 -13.57 -24.53 -13.18
C ALA A 25 -12.09 -24.92 -13.00
N LYS A 26 -11.52 -25.75 -13.90
CA LYS A 26 -10.08 -26.05 -13.91
C LYS A 26 -9.23 -24.83 -14.28
N LYS A 27 -9.70 -24.01 -15.23
CA LYS A 27 -9.05 -22.75 -15.60
C LYS A 27 -9.14 -21.72 -14.47
N MET A 28 -10.31 -21.59 -13.83
CA MET A 28 -10.49 -20.74 -12.65
C MET A 28 -9.63 -21.20 -11.47
N ALA A 29 -9.53 -22.51 -11.22
CA ALA A 29 -8.67 -23.05 -10.17
C ALA A 29 -7.19 -22.75 -10.44
N SER A 30 -6.73 -22.93 -11.68
CA SER A 30 -5.34 -22.59 -12.06
C SER A 30 -5.04 -21.09 -11.91
N LEU A 31 -5.98 -20.22 -12.30
CA LEU A 31 -5.87 -18.78 -12.10
C LEU A 31 -5.86 -18.44 -10.60
N TRP A 32 -6.72 -19.08 -9.79
CA TRP A 32 -6.74 -18.87 -8.35
C TRP A 32 -5.46 -19.31 -7.66
N GLN A 33 -4.89 -20.45 -8.04
CA GLN A 33 -3.59 -20.90 -7.51
C GLN A 33 -2.46 -19.94 -7.90
N SER A 34 -2.53 -19.36 -9.11
CA SER A 34 -1.57 -18.34 -9.55
C SER A 34 -1.68 -17.05 -8.75
N VAL A 35 -2.91 -16.59 -8.48
CA VAL A 35 -3.16 -15.39 -7.65
C VAL A 35 -2.76 -15.63 -6.20
N LEU A 36 -3.13 -16.77 -5.62
CA LEU A 36 -2.78 -17.14 -4.25
C LEU A 36 -1.26 -17.24 -4.05
N SER A 37 -0.56 -17.88 -4.98
CA SER A 37 0.91 -17.98 -4.92
C SER A 37 1.59 -16.63 -5.10
N ALA A 38 1.07 -15.76 -5.97
CA ALA A 38 1.57 -14.39 -6.10
C ALA A 38 1.33 -13.56 -4.83
N HIS A 39 0.14 -13.69 -4.23
CA HIS A 39 -0.21 -13.04 -2.97
C HIS A 39 0.70 -13.48 -1.82
N GLN A 40 0.90 -14.78 -1.65
CA GLN A 40 1.81 -15.33 -0.64
C GLN A 40 3.23 -14.80 -0.82
N ARG A 41 3.77 -14.83 -2.05
CA ARG A 41 5.11 -14.28 -2.34
C ARG A 41 5.26 -12.80 -1.95
N ILE A 42 4.23 -11.99 -2.15
CA ILE A 42 4.28 -10.56 -1.80
C ILE A 42 4.28 -10.37 -0.28
N VAL A 43 3.42 -11.11 0.43
CA VAL A 43 3.33 -11.04 1.90
C VAL A 43 4.57 -11.62 2.57
N ASP A 44 5.17 -12.66 1.99
CA ASP A 44 6.36 -13.31 2.54
C ASP A 44 7.61 -12.43 2.40
N ASN A 45 7.73 -11.68 1.30
CA ASN A 45 8.82 -10.72 1.07
C ASN A 45 8.60 -9.37 1.78
N GLY A 46 7.45 -9.18 2.44
CA GLY A 46 7.13 -7.96 3.18
C GLY A 46 7.95 -7.81 4.46
N ASP A 47 8.20 -6.55 4.85
CA ASP A 47 8.86 -6.24 6.11
C ASP A 47 7.95 -6.53 7.31
N LYS A 48 8.27 -7.60 8.04
CA LYS A 48 7.50 -8.10 9.19
C LYS A 48 7.29 -7.08 10.32
N ARG A 49 8.12 -6.02 10.38
CA ARG A 49 7.94 -4.92 11.37
C ARG A 49 6.65 -4.14 11.13
N THR A 50 6.15 -4.15 9.90
CA THR A 50 4.99 -3.37 9.45
C THR A 50 3.70 -4.18 9.36
N ASP A 51 3.75 -5.49 9.67
CA ASP A 51 2.58 -6.38 9.70
C ASP A 51 1.39 -5.86 10.52
N PRO A 52 1.57 -5.24 11.71
CA PRO A 52 0.44 -4.71 12.48
C PRO A 52 -0.09 -3.37 11.94
N TRP A 53 0.51 -2.79 10.90
CA TRP A 53 0.13 -1.47 10.40
C TRP A 53 -1.05 -1.58 9.43
N LEU A 54 -1.99 -0.65 9.61
CA LEU A 54 -3.20 -0.59 8.78
C LEU A 54 -2.82 -0.40 7.31
N LEU A 55 -3.52 -1.13 6.43
CA LEU A 55 -3.39 -1.11 4.97
C LEU A 55 -2.09 -1.68 4.38
N VAL A 56 -1.09 -2.03 5.18
CA VAL A 56 0.19 -2.59 4.71
C VAL A 56 0.20 -4.13 4.74
N TYR A 57 -0.55 -4.74 5.66
CA TYR A 57 -0.58 -6.19 5.85
C TYR A 57 -0.91 -6.98 4.58
N SER A 58 -1.79 -6.45 3.72
CA SER A 58 -2.18 -7.16 2.50
C SER A 58 -2.35 -6.23 1.30
N PRO A 59 -1.78 -6.57 0.13
CA PRO A 59 -1.97 -5.80 -1.10
C PRO A 59 -3.43 -5.81 -1.58
N VAL A 60 -4.23 -6.76 -1.09
CA VAL A 60 -5.67 -6.85 -1.36
C VAL A 60 -6.41 -5.62 -0.83
N SER A 61 -6.09 -5.16 0.38
CA SER A 61 -6.76 -4.01 1.01
C SER A 61 -6.62 -2.74 0.17
N VAL A 62 -5.41 -2.50 -0.35
CA VAL A 62 -5.11 -1.38 -1.25
C VAL A 62 -5.84 -1.52 -2.58
N SER A 63 -5.82 -2.72 -3.16
CA SER A 63 -6.52 -3.02 -4.42
C SER A 63 -8.03 -2.77 -4.31
N LEU A 64 -8.64 -3.12 -3.17
CA LEU A 64 -10.06 -2.86 -2.92
C LEU A 64 -10.37 -1.36 -2.86
N ILE A 65 -9.50 -0.55 -2.24
CA ILE A 65 -9.66 0.92 -2.19
C ILE A 65 -9.65 1.50 -3.60
N PHE A 66 -8.70 1.08 -4.45
CA PHE A 66 -8.64 1.54 -5.84
C PHE A 66 -9.89 1.14 -6.63
N LEU A 67 -10.38 -0.09 -6.48
CA LEU A 67 -11.61 -0.54 -7.13
C LEU A 67 -12.84 0.27 -6.67
N LEU A 68 -12.94 0.55 -5.37
CA LEU A 68 -13.98 1.41 -4.81
C LEU A 68 -13.91 2.83 -5.36
N TYR A 69 -12.70 3.41 -5.44
CA TYR A 69 -12.49 4.73 -6.03
C TYR A 69 -12.92 4.78 -7.51
N LEU A 70 -12.52 3.79 -8.31
CA LEU A 70 -12.95 3.68 -9.71
C LEU A 70 -14.46 3.51 -9.84
N PHE A 71 -15.08 2.76 -8.93
CA PHE A 71 -16.53 2.61 -8.90
C PHE A 71 -17.22 3.93 -8.56
N VAL A 72 -16.74 4.69 -7.57
CA VAL A 72 -17.30 5.98 -7.17
C VAL A 72 -17.12 7.03 -8.27
N THR A 73 -15.95 7.10 -8.91
CA THR A 73 -15.71 8.04 -10.02
C THR A 73 -16.54 7.71 -11.25
N TRP A 74 -16.84 6.43 -11.50
CA TRP A 74 -17.75 6.01 -12.57
C TRP A 74 -19.22 6.27 -12.22
N ALA A 75 -19.65 5.94 -11.00
CA ALA A 75 -21.04 6.07 -10.55
C ALA A 75 -21.41 7.52 -10.20
N GLY A 76 -20.46 8.32 -9.74
CA GLY A 76 -20.63 9.69 -9.24
C GLY A 76 -21.30 10.61 -10.25
N PRO A 77 -20.75 10.79 -11.47
CA PRO A 77 -21.36 11.62 -12.50
C PRO A 77 -22.77 11.17 -12.89
N ARG A 78 -23.01 9.85 -12.90
CA ARG A 78 -24.32 9.27 -13.24
C ARG A 78 -25.37 9.54 -12.18
N LEU A 79 -24.97 9.50 -10.89
CA LEU A 79 -25.84 9.83 -9.77
C LEU A 79 -26.06 11.34 -9.63
N MET A 80 -25.07 12.16 -9.98
CA MET A 80 -25.13 13.63 -9.88
C MET A 80 -25.86 14.30 -11.05
N LYS A 81 -26.16 13.58 -12.15
CA LYS A 81 -26.84 14.13 -13.34
C LYS A 81 -28.15 14.86 -13.05
N HIS A 82 -28.86 14.48 -12.00
CA HIS A 82 -30.17 15.03 -11.63
C HIS A 82 -30.19 15.66 -10.23
N ARG A 83 -29.02 15.99 -9.66
CA ARG A 83 -28.87 16.57 -8.32
C ARG A 83 -28.16 17.93 -8.40
N GLN A 84 -28.57 18.87 -7.55
CA GLN A 84 -27.85 20.13 -7.39
C GLN A 84 -26.48 19.89 -6.74
N PRO A 85 -25.46 20.73 -7.03
CA PRO A 85 -24.14 20.60 -6.45
C PRO A 85 -24.20 20.75 -4.93
N LEU A 86 -23.48 19.87 -4.22
CA LEU A 86 -23.35 19.93 -2.77
C LEU A 86 -22.39 21.07 -2.40
N ASP A 87 -22.75 21.90 -1.42
CA ASP A 87 -21.83 22.90 -0.88
C ASP A 87 -20.86 22.25 0.11
N LEU A 88 -19.74 21.77 -0.43
CA LEU A 88 -18.66 21.10 0.33
C LEU A 88 -17.51 22.05 0.65
N LYS A 89 -17.69 23.36 0.47
CA LYS A 89 -16.58 24.33 0.55
C LYS A 89 -15.85 24.29 1.89
N GLY A 90 -16.58 24.19 3.01
CA GLY A 90 -15.98 24.09 4.34
C GLY A 90 -15.17 22.80 4.53
N VAL A 91 -15.70 21.67 4.05
CA VAL A 91 -15.01 20.37 4.10
C VAL A 91 -13.75 20.39 3.26
N LEU A 92 -13.81 20.97 2.05
CA LEU A 92 -12.68 21.07 1.14
C LEU A 92 -11.56 21.98 1.70
N ILE A 93 -11.91 23.09 2.34
CA ILE A 93 -10.92 23.96 3.00
C ILE A 93 -10.21 23.21 4.13
N PHE A 94 -10.97 22.52 4.99
CA PHE A 94 -10.42 21.73 6.08
C PHE A 94 -9.51 20.61 5.56
N TYR A 95 -9.96 19.87 4.55
CA TYR A 95 -9.20 18.82 3.89
C TYR A 95 -7.84 19.33 3.39
N ASN A 96 -7.84 20.39 2.57
CA ASN A 96 -6.61 20.97 2.04
C ASN A 96 -5.65 21.42 3.14
N PHE A 97 -6.18 22.02 4.22
CA PHE A 97 -5.37 22.44 5.36
C PHE A 97 -4.74 21.26 6.09
N THR A 98 -5.51 20.20 6.35
CA THR A 98 -4.99 18.95 6.95
C THR A 98 -3.91 18.32 6.08
N MET A 99 -4.05 18.33 4.76
CA MET A 99 -3.06 17.77 3.83
C MET A 99 -1.74 18.55 3.85
N VAL A 100 -1.80 19.89 3.93
CA VAL A 100 -0.61 20.73 4.07
C VAL A 100 0.11 20.45 5.40
N LEU A 101 -0.64 20.35 6.51
CA LEU A 101 -0.07 20.02 7.82
C LEU A 101 0.58 18.64 7.83
N LEU A 102 -0.08 17.64 7.26
CA LEU A 102 0.46 16.28 7.17
C LEU A 102 1.75 16.25 6.35
N SER A 103 1.79 16.96 5.22
CA SER A 103 2.98 17.09 4.38
C SER A 103 4.13 17.78 5.12
N ALA A 104 3.85 18.86 5.84
CA ALA A 104 4.84 19.56 6.64
C ALA A 104 5.40 18.68 7.77
N TYR A 105 4.54 17.91 8.45
CA TYR A 105 4.94 16.94 9.47
C TYR A 105 5.87 15.86 8.91
N MET A 106 5.50 15.24 7.79
CA MET A 106 6.33 14.21 7.15
C MET A 106 7.69 14.77 6.73
N PHE A 107 7.71 15.98 6.15
CA PHE A 107 8.94 16.65 5.75
C PHE A 107 9.86 16.90 6.94
N TYR A 108 9.31 17.40 8.06
CA TYR A 108 10.06 17.61 9.29
C TYR A 108 10.66 16.30 9.83
N GLU A 109 9.86 15.25 9.92
CA GLU A 109 10.30 13.94 10.41
C GLU A 109 11.40 13.32 9.53
N PHE A 110 11.27 13.41 8.20
CA PHE A 110 12.28 12.96 7.25
C PHE A 110 13.59 13.72 7.41
N LEU A 111 13.54 15.05 7.53
CA LEU A 111 14.74 15.88 7.71
C LEU A 111 15.45 15.54 9.02
N VAL A 112 14.72 15.47 10.12
CA VAL A 112 15.30 15.16 11.44
C VAL A 112 15.92 13.76 11.44
N THR A 113 15.23 12.77 10.89
CA THR A 113 15.74 11.39 10.83
C THR A 113 16.97 11.29 9.94
N SER A 114 16.96 11.95 8.78
CA SER A 114 18.11 11.95 7.85
C SER A 114 19.33 12.67 8.44
N TRP A 115 19.12 13.78 9.14
CA TRP A 115 20.18 14.53 9.81
C TRP A 115 20.82 13.72 10.95
N LEU A 116 19.99 13.14 11.83
CA LEU A 116 20.49 12.32 12.95
C LEU A 116 21.23 11.07 12.49
N SER A 117 20.84 10.51 11.34
CA SER A 117 21.41 9.28 10.81
C SER A 117 22.55 9.51 9.81
N ASN A 118 22.96 10.76 9.58
CA ASN A 118 23.97 11.16 8.58
C ASN A 118 23.77 10.49 7.22
N TYR A 119 22.54 10.52 6.71
CA TYR A 119 22.19 9.87 5.45
C TYR A 119 22.94 10.48 4.26
N SER A 120 23.46 9.62 3.38
CA SER A 120 23.92 10.05 2.07
C SER A 120 22.72 10.31 1.16
N LEU A 121 22.69 11.47 0.48
CA LEU A 121 21.64 11.81 -0.48
C LEU A 121 21.69 10.96 -1.78
N LEU A 122 22.73 10.14 -1.94
CA LEU A 122 22.93 9.32 -3.13
C LEU A 122 22.38 7.90 -2.96
N CYS A 123 23.07 7.09 -2.15
CA CYS A 123 22.74 5.69 -1.96
C CYS A 123 22.73 5.40 -0.46
N GLN A 124 21.53 5.13 0.07
CA GLN A 124 21.35 4.69 1.44
C GLN A 124 20.48 3.44 1.43
N PRO A 125 21.00 2.27 1.86
CA PRO A 125 20.20 1.07 1.96
C PRO A 125 19.17 1.22 3.09
N VAL A 126 18.05 0.50 2.95
CA VAL A 126 17.02 0.44 3.99
C VAL A 126 17.57 -0.31 5.20
N ASP A 127 17.49 0.33 6.37
CA ASP A 127 17.80 -0.34 7.63
C ASP A 127 16.57 -1.11 8.13
N TYR A 128 16.67 -2.45 8.05
CA TYR A 128 15.65 -3.37 8.54
C TYR A 128 15.74 -3.65 10.05
N SER A 129 16.65 -3.00 10.78
CA SER A 129 16.77 -3.12 12.23
C SER A 129 15.58 -2.52 12.98
N THR A 130 15.35 -2.95 14.22
CA THR A 130 14.32 -2.37 15.11
C THR A 130 14.82 -1.13 15.88
N SER A 131 15.88 -0.48 15.39
CA SER A 131 16.43 0.72 16.01
C SER A 131 15.38 1.85 16.04
N PRO A 132 15.42 2.76 17.03
CA PRO A 132 14.41 3.81 17.17
C PRO A 132 14.40 4.76 15.96
N LEU A 133 15.55 4.97 15.31
CA LEU A 133 15.67 5.78 14.09
C LEU A 133 15.09 5.07 12.86
N ALA A 134 15.39 3.78 12.67
CA ALA A 134 14.83 2.99 11.57
C ALA A 134 13.31 2.85 11.68
N MET A 135 12.79 2.61 12.89
CA MET A 135 11.35 2.54 13.15
C MET A 135 10.66 3.91 12.97
N ARG A 136 11.35 5.01 13.25
CA ARG A 136 10.84 6.36 12.97
C ARG A 136 10.71 6.57 11.46
N MET A 137 11.75 6.26 10.69
CA MET A 137 11.70 6.34 9.22
C MET A 137 10.56 5.49 8.64
N ALA A 138 10.44 4.23 9.09
CA ALA A 138 9.38 3.34 8.62
C ALA A 138 7.98 3.92 8.91
N ARG A 139 7.75 4.52 10.08
CA ARG A 139 6.46 5.17 10.41
C ARG A 139 6.17 6.36 9.50
N VAL A 140 7.18 7.15 9.14
CA VAL A 140 7.01 8.28 8.22
C VAL A 140 6.68 7.76 6.81
N CYS A 141 7.33 6.69 6.35
CA CYS A 141 6.98 6.02 5.10
C CYS A 141 5.53 5.50 5.12
N TRP A 142 5.06 4.97 6.26
CA TRP A 142 3.66 4.58 6.41
C TRP A 142 2.70 5.76 6.36
N TRP A 143 3.02 6.88 7.03
CA TRP A 143 2.23 8.12 6.93
C TRP A 143 2.17 8.66 5.51
N PHE A 144 3.26 8.57 4.76
CA PHE A 144 3.30 8.93 3.35
C PHE A 144 2.42 8.02 2.49
N PHE A 145 2.48 6.71 2.73
CA PHE A 145 1.61 5.77 2.06
C PHE A 145 0.12 6.06 2.35
N PHE A 146 -0.20 6.33 3.62
CA PHE A 146 -1.55 6.68 4.05
C PHE A 146 -2.02 8.01 3.46
N SER A 147 -1.14 9.02 3.37
CA SER A 147 -1.49 10.31 2.75
C SER A 147 -1.90 10.14 1.29
N LYS A 148 -1.26 9.24 0.54
CA LYS A 148 -1.64 8.93 -0.85
C LYS A 148 -3.03 8.33 -0.97
N VAL A 149 -3.46 7.54 0.01
CA VAL A 149 -4.83 7.02 0.07
C VAL A 149 -5.83 8.15 0.32
N ILE A 150 -5.48 9.13 1.17
CA ILE A 150 -6.33 10.31 1.40
C ILE A 150 -6.37 11.19 0.14
N GLU A 151 -5.25 11.39 -0.55
CA GLU A 151 -5.18 12.18 -1.79
C GLU A 151 -6.10 11.64 -2.90
N LEU A 152 -6.40 10.34 -2.92
CA LEU A 152 -7.35 9.76 -3.87
C LEU A 152 -8.79 10.26 -3.68
N SER A 153 -9.10 10.92 -2.56
CA SER A 153 -10.45 11.44 -2.28
C SER A 153 -10.66 12.90 -2.70
N ASP A 154 -9.63 13.53 -3.27
CA ASP A 154 -9.75 14.83 -3.95
C ASP A 154 -10.53 14.70 -5.27
#